data_AF-A0A3M1FK31-F1
#
_entry.id   AF-A0A3M1FK31-F1
#
_cell.length_a   1.000
_cell.length_b   1.000
_cell.length_c   1.000
_cell.angle_alpha   90.00
_cell.angle_beta   90.00
_cell.angle_gamma   90.00
#
_symmetry.space_group_name_H-M   'P 1'
#
loop_
_entity.id
_entity.type
_entity.pdbx_description
1 polymer ?
#
loop_
_entity_poly.entity_id
_entity_poly.type
_entity_poly.pdbx_seq_one_letter_code
_entity_poly.pdbx_strand_id
1 'polypeptide(L)'
;MRDIKVRTENTVYWVANRTAANLVFIEHEYVIELVYSLLGKAQEGRRDLEVCGFSFVPNGYEMILTGNSENLSEFMMVFNRLCTMTFKRLLRIPYRSIWLDRFEEKVLADFPSVIHKIASMYLEPLKQGLCTAVHRYGFNSYKYLQQVLSLGEEIESEHTDVVIRKLNQIPENISEEEAKHFLKVLEKRRTDKKGKVKLAVRPLAWKHCFKETQNSSDSHLISLLKKEIKTLQKENEVQIEQAVRVNKHNMKPRLSSIHKTYVAPKWKRKGPYFYCIDKESEKRILKSYADYRKECAFAYELWKKTGFLCYPPGAFIPTGPPKESFSLGKPFW
;
A
#
# COMPACT_ATOMS: atom_id res chain seq x y z
N MET A 1 -24.08 3.99 -5.47
CA MET A 1 -23.69 4.35 -4.09
C MET A 1 -22.22 4.01 -3.92
N ARG A 2 -21.37 4.98 -3.51
CA ARG A 2 -19.98 4.71 -3.13
C ARG A 2 -19.99 3.91 -1.82
N ASP A 3 -19.03 3.02 -1.63
CA ASP A 3 -18.91 2.32 -0.35
C ASP A 3 -18.59 3.33 0.75
N ILE A 4 -19.35 3.26 1.84
CA ILE A 4 -19.12 4.05 3.06
C ILE A 4 -17.91 3.45 3.76
N LYS A 5 -16.80 4.19 3.81
CA LYS A 5 -15.61 3.75 4.56
C LYS A 5 -15.96 3.67 6.03
N VAL A 6 -15.65 2.54 6.66
CA VAL A 6 -15.78 2.38 8.12
C VAL A 6 -14.46 2.84 8.73
N ARG A 7 -14.53 3.85 9.61
CA ARG A 7 -13.38 4.37 10.34
C ARG A 7 -13.32 3.73 11.72
N THR A 8 -12.34 2.86 11.90
CA THR A 8 -12.06 2.18 13.17
C THR A 8 -10.62 2.39 13.56
N GLU A 9 -10.36 2.34 14.86
CA GLU A 9 -9.02 2.31 15.41
C GLU A 9 -8.43 0.91 15.25
N ASN A 10 -7.10 0.81 15.33
CA ASN A 10 -6.37 -0.46 15.40
C ASN A 10 -6.81 -1.49 14.33
N THR A 11 -6.91 -1.04 13.08
CA THR A 11 -7.45 -1.83 11.97
C THR A 11 -6.37 -2.15 10.96
N VAL A 12 -6.42 -3.36 10.39
CA VAL A 12 -5.50 -3.78 9.35
C VAL A 12 -6.09 -3.50 7.97
N TYR A 13 -5.33 -2.79 7.15
CA TYR A 13 -5.68 -2.41 5.79
C TYR A 13 -4.77 -3.10 4.79
N TRP A 14 -5.38 -3.70 3.76
CA TRP A 14 -4.70 -3.97 2.51
C TRP A 14 -4.93 -2.80 1.57
N VAL A 15 -3.84 -2.22 1.09
CA VAL A 15 -3.85 -1.09 0.17
C VAL A 15 -3.14 -1.47 -1.11
N ALA A 16 -3.74 -1.17 -2.26
CA ALA A 16 -3.15 -1.46 -3.55
C ALA A 16 -3.34 -0.29 -4.51
N ASN A 17 -2.35 -0.02 -5.35
CA ASN A 17 -2.50 0.94 -6.44
C ASN A 17 -1.78 0.46 -7.70
N ARG A 18 -2.28 0.91 -8.86
CA ARG A 18 -1.73 0.56 -10.17
C ARG A 18 -1.37 1.80 -10.94
N THR A 19 -0.33 1.70 -11.74
CA THR A 19 0.11 2.80 -12.58
C THR A 19 -0.77 2.90 -13.84
N ALA A 20 -0.89 4.09 -14.42
CA ALA A 20 -1.66 4.27 -15.67
C ALA A 20 -0.87 3.80 -16.89
N ALA A 21 0.43 4.03 -16.85
CA ALA A 21 1.41 3.68 -17.87
C ALA A 21 2.79 3.65 -17.18
N ASN A 22 3.82 3.27 -17.95
CA ASN A 22 5.21 3.18 -17.50
C ASN A 22 5.44 2.14 -16.39
N LEU A 23 6.64 1.57 -16.35
CA LEU A 23 7.06 0.60 -15.34
C LEU A 23 7.85 1.31 -14.23
N VAL A 24 7.19 2.17 -13.46
CA VAL A 24 7.88 3.04 -12.49
C VAL A 24 8.46 2.30 -11.28
N PHE A 25 7.98 1.09 -11.00
CA PHE A 25 8.41 0.27 -9.86
C PHE A 25 9.24 -0.95 -10.31
N ILE A 26 10.27 -0.71 -11.13
CA ILE A 26 11.23 -1.76 -11.50
C ILE A 26 12.17 -2.07 -10.34
N GLU A 27 12.60 -3.34 -10.26
CA GLU A 27 13.60 -3.80 -9.29
C GLU A 27 15.01 -3.36 -9.72
N HIS A 28 15.28 -2.06 -9.58
CA HIS A 28 16.58 -1.45 -9.83
C HIS A 28 17.00 -0.65 -8.58
N GLU A 29 18.25 -0.77 -8.15
CA GLU A 29 18.75 -0.21 -6.87
C GLU A 29 18.40 1.28 -6.68
N TYR A 30 18.61 2.10 -7.71
CA TYR A 30 18.22 3.52 -7.71
C TYR A 30 16.72 3.74 -7.46
N VAL A 31 15.85 2.94 -8.08
CA VAL A 31 14.39 3.06 -7.93
C VAL A 31 13.95 2.58 -6.55
N ILE A 32 14.55 1.49 -6.06
CA ILE A 32 14.29 0.96 -4.71
C ILE A 32 14.66 2.01 -3.66
N GLU A 33 15.87 2.57 -3.73
CA GLU A 33 16.33 3.60 -2.79
C GLU A 33 15.40 4.82 -2.83
N LEU A 34 15.02 5.30 -4.02
CA LEU A 34 14.05 6.38 -4.14
C LEU A 34 12.74 6.05 -3.46
N VAL A 35 12.10 4.92 -3.80
CA VAL A 35 10.77 4.59 -3.30
C VAL A 35 10.78 4.33 -1.80
N TYR A 36 11.81 3.68 -1.26
CA TYR A 36 11.96 3.51 0.19
C TYR A 36 12.15 4.84 0.90
N SER A 37 12.89 5.77 0.30
CA SER A 37 13.02 7.13 0.82
C SER A 37 11.68 7.87 0.85
N LEU A 38 10.88 7.76 -0.22
CA LEU A 38 9.55 8.38 -0.28
C LEU A 38 8.57 7.73 0.71
N LEU A 39 8.69 6.41 0.94
CA LEU A 39 7.88 5.68 1.90
C LEU A 39 8.22 6.10 3.34
N GLY A 40 9.51 6.16 3.69
CA GLY A 40 9.96 6.68 4.99
C GLY A 40 9.50 8.13 5.21
N LYS A 41 9.58 8.97 4.17
CA LYS A 41 9.11 10.36 4.24
C LYS A 41 7.59 10.46 4.42
N ALA A 42 6.83 9.53 3.85
CA ALA A 42 5.39 9.45 4.09
C ALA A 42 5.06 8.99 5.53
N GLN A 43 5.95 8.24 6.20
CA GLN A 43 5.79 7.88 7.62
C GLN A 43 6.10 9.04 8.57
N GLU A 44 6.93 10.02 8.16
CA GLU A 44 7.27 11.17 9.00
C GLU A 44 6.00 11.90 9.49
N GLY A 45 5.86 12.00 10.82
CA GLY A 45 4.73 12.64 11.48
C GLY A 45 3.49 11.75 11.68
N ARG A 46 3.52 10.46 11.30
CA ARG A 46 2.36 9.54 11.38
C ARG A 46 2.68 8.33 12.25
N ARG A 47 2.83 8.56 13.57
CA ARG A 47 3.25 7.51 14.52
C ARG A 47 2.21 6.40 14.73
N ASP A 48 0.93 6.71 14.54
CA ASP A 48 -0.16 5.73 14.75
C ASP A 48 -0.51 4.93 13.48
N LEU A 49 0.36 4.95 12.48
CA LEU A 49 0.22 4.15 11.26
C LEU A 49 1.51 3.37 11.01
N GLU A 50 1.41 2.05 11.08
CA GLU A 50 2.54 1.15 10.96
C GLU A 50 2.53 0.42 9.62
N VAL A 51 3.70 0.30 9.00
CA VAL A 51 3.89 -0.46 7.77
C VAL A 51 4.24 -1.90 8.16
N CYS A 52 3.28 -2.82 8.00
CA CYS A 52 3.46 -4.24 8.25
C CYS A 52 4.12 -4.94 7.06
N GLY A 53 3.87 -4.47 5.85
CA GLY A 53 4.52 -5.03 4.69
C GLY A 53 4.17 -4.33 3.40
N PHE A 54 4.97 -4.57 2.38
CA PHE A 54 4.75 -4.04 1.05
C PHE A 54 5.39 -4.94 -0.01
N SER A 55 4.89 -4.84 -1.22
CA SER A 55 5.51 -5.39 -2.43
C SER A 55 5.25 -4.43 -3.58
N PHE A 56 6.32 -3.90 -4.15
CA PHE A 56 6.25 -3.08 -5.35
C PHE A 56 6.52 -3.98 -6.54
N VAL A 57 5.72 -3.85 -7.59
CA VAL A 57 5.89 -4.57 -8.86
C VAL A 57 5.81 -3.55 -9.98
N PRO A 58 6.39 -3.78 -11.17
CA PRO A 58 6.54 -2.75 -12.20
C PRO A 58 5.29 -1.89 -12.50
N ASN A 59 4.10 -2.50 -12.41
CA ASN A 59 2.81 -1.87 -12.69
C ASN A 59 2.05 -1.33 -11.46
N GLY A 60 2.62 -1.36 -10.25
CA GLY A 60 1.92 -0.93 -9.05
C GLY A 60 2.55 -1.36 -7.73
N TYR A 61 1.75 -1.34 -6.68
CA TYR A 61 2.18 -1.80 -5.37
C TYR A 61 1.00 -2.37 -4.58
N GLU A 62 1.35 -3.19 -3.60
CA GLU A 62 0.47 -3.60 -2.52
C GLU A 62 1.16 -3.36 -1.18
N MET A 63 0.38 -3.01 -0.16
CA MET A 63 0.83 -2.73 1.20
C MET A 63 -0.15 -3.30 2.23
N ILE A 64 0.40 -3.69 3.37
CA ILE A 64 -0.36 -4.00 4.58
C ILE A 64 0.02 -2.95 5.61
N LEU A 65 -0.97 -2.20 6.04
CA LEU A 65 -0.84 -1.11 6.99
C LEU A 65 -1.74 -1.41 8.20
N THR A 66 -1.31 -1.03 9.39
CA THR A 66 -2.18 -1.05 10.57
C THR A 66 -2.18 0.31 11.26
N GLY A 67 -3.31 0.67 11.88
CA GLY A 67 -3.45 1.91 12.62
C GLY A 67 -4.82 2.54 12.51
N ASN A 68 -4.87 3.84 12.76
CA ASN A 68 -6.10 4.62 12.70
C ASN A 68 -6.44 5.01 11.25
N SER A 69 -7.69 4.79 10.85
CA SER A 69 -8.21 5.07 9.50
C SER A 69 -7.98 6.50 9.01
N GLU A 70 -7.90 7.48 9.91
CA GLU A 70 -7.71 8.90 9.58
C GLU A 70 -6.31 9.15 9.00
N ASN A 71 -5.31 8.56 9.65
CA ASN A 71 -3.90 8.66 9.26
C ASN A 71 -3.60 7.89 7.97
N LEU A 72 -4.37 6.83 7.67
CA LEU A 72 -4.22 6.05 6.44
C LEU A 72 -4.39 6.92 5.19
N SER A 73 -5.49 7.69 5.13
CA SER A 73 -5.80 8.50 3.94
C SER A 73 -4.74 9.58 3.72
N GLU A 74 -4.27 10.20 4.79
CA GLU A 74 -3.21 11.21 4.73
C GLU A 74 -1.88 10.61 4.30
N PHE A 75 -1.47 9.49 4.91
CA PHE A 75 -0.28 8.75 4.54
C PHE A 75 -0.27 8.39 3.05
N MET A 76 -1.35 7.79 2.56
CA MET A 76 -1.46 7.37 1.16
C MET A 76 -1.50 8.57 0.21
N MET A 77 -2.10 9.69 0.61
CA MET A 77 -2.07 10.94 -0.17
C MET A 77 -0.65 11.47 -0.29
N VAL A 78 0.11 11.52 0.82
CA VAL A 78 1.50 11.97 0.82
C VAL A 78 2.37 11.05 -0.02
N PHE A 79 2.31 9.73 0.22
CA PHE A 79 3.09 8.75 -0.52
C PHE A 79 2.83 8.81 -2.03
N ASN A 80 1.55 8.79 -2.44
CA ASN A 80 1.20 8.86 -3.86
C ASN A 80 1.57 10.21 -4.50
N ARG A 81 1.48 11.32 -3.75
CA ARG A 81 1.93 12.64 -4.22
C ARG A 81 3.43 12.67 -4.45
N LEU A 82 4.20 12.16 -3.48
CA LEU A 82 5.67 12.07 -3.56
C LEU A 82 6.11 11.21 -4.76
N CYS A 83 5.51 10.04 -4.94
CA CYS A 83 5.73 9.18 -6.11
C CYS A 83 5.36 9.91 -7.41
N THR A 84 4.21 10.59 -7.47
CA THR A 84 3.76 11.34 -8.65
C THR A 84 4.76 12.41 -9.04
N MET A 85 5.17 13.24 -8.09
CA MET A 85 6.11 14.33 -8.34
C MET A 85 7.49 13.79 -8.76
N THR A 86 7.95 12.71 -8.12
CA THR A 86 9.23 12.06 -8.42
C THR A 86 9.24 11.44 -9.81
N PHE A 87 8.31 10.55 -10.13
CA PHE A 87 8.34 9.84 -11.41
C PHE A 87 7.95 10.74 -12.60
N LYS A 88 7.10 11.76 -12.42
CA LYS A 88 6.88 12.78 -13.46
C LYS A 88 8.15 13.53 -13.82
N ARG A 89 8.99 13.85 -12.82
CA ARG A 89 10.28 14.50 -13.00
C ARG A 89 11.25 13.57 -13.74
N LEU A 90 11.39 12.32 -13.28
CA LEU A 90 12.31 11.35 -13.87
C LEU A 90 11.98 11.00 -15.32
N LEU A 91 10.68 10.90 -15.65
CA LEU A 91 10.17 10.53 -16.97
C LEU A 91 9.85 11.73 -17.89
N ARG A 92 9.90 12.97 -17.38
CA ARG A 92 9.51 14.21 -18.09
C ARG A 92 8.07 14.16 -18.66
N ILE A 93 7.12 13.70 -17.86
CA ILE A 93 5.69 13.61 -18.23
C ILE A 93 4.79 14.50 -17.34
N PRO A 94 4.96 15.84 -17.34
CA PRO A 94 4.34 16.74 -16.36
C PRO A 94 2.80 16.65 -16.32
N TYR A 95 2.16 16.43 -17.47
CA TYR A 95 0.69 16.46 -17.61
C TYR A 95 0.01 15.09 -17.55
N ARG A 96 0.76 13.97 -17.49
CA ARG A 96 0.17 12.61 -17.47
C ARG A 96 0.03 12.10 -16.04
N SER A 97 -1.08 11.46 -15.70
CA SER A 97 -1.17 10.74 -14.43
C SER A 97 -0.22 9.54 -14.46
N ILE A 98 0.52 9.31 -13.37
CA ILE A 98 1.25 8.04 -13.19
C ILE A 98 0.33 6.94 -12.64
N TRP A 99 -0.81 7.29 -12.07
CA TRP A 99 -1.75 6.37 -11.43
C TRP A 99 -2.97 6.12 -12.30
N LEU A 100 -3.41 4.88 -12.36
CA LEU A 100 -4.61 4.48 -13.10
C LEU A 100 -5.87 5.06 -12.43
N ASP A 101 -5.91 5.04 -11.11
CA ASP A 101 -7.01 5.57 -10.29
C ASP A 101 -6.48 5.91 -8.87
N ARG A 102 -7.40 6.25 -7.96
CA ARG A 102 -7.15 6.25 -6.52
C ARG A 102 -6.73 4.85 -6.06
N PHE A 103 -5.94 4.81 -5.00
CA PHE A 103 -5.59 3.55 -4.36
C PHE A 103 -6.85 2.82 -3.87
N GLU A 104 -6.85 1.50 -4.01
CA GLU A 104 -7.80 0.61 -3.37
C GLU A 104 -7.38 0.41 -1.92
N GLU A 105 -8.35 0.40 -1.02
CA GLU A 105 -8.17 0.01 0.36
C GLU A 105 -9.25 -1.02 0.70
N LYS A 106 -8.89 -2.04 1.48
CA LYS A 106 -9.83 -2.96 2.12
C LYS A 106 -9.42 -3.23 3.55
N VAL A 107 -10.41 -3.34 4.42
CA VAL A 107 -10.23 -3.83 5.79
C VAL A 107 -10.07 -5.34 5.76
N LEU A 108 -9.00 -5.84 6.37
CA LEU A 108 -8.79 -7.27 6.60
C LEU A 108 -9.44 -7.62 7.93
N ALA A 109 -10.61 -8.27 7.88
CA ALA A 109 -11.47 -8.38 9.05
C ALA A 109 -11.04 -9.49 10.04
N ASP A 110 -10.16 -10.40 9.61
CA ASP A 110 -9.67 -11.51 10.42
C ASP A 110 -8.17 -11.74 10.18
N PHE A 111 -7.48 -12.30 11.18
CA PHE A 111 -6.04 -12.55 11.09
C PHE A 111 -5.65 -13.55 9.98
N PRO A 112 -6.43 -14.61 9.66
CA PRO A 112 -6.11 -15.48 8.52
C PRO A 112 -6.03 -14.68 7.22
N SER A 113 -6.95 -13.74 7.00
CA SER A 113 -6.96 -12.84 5.84
C SER A 113 -5.72 -11.95 5.76
N VAL A 114 -5.19 -11.51 6.92
CA VAL A 114 -3.91 -10.80 6.98
C VAL A 114 -2.76 -11.69 6.52
N ILE A 115 -2.64 -12.89 7.08
CA ILE A 115 -1.59 -13.84 6.72
C ILE A 115 -1.63 -14.17 5.23
N HIS A 116 -2.81 -14.51 4.71
CA HIS A 116 -3.01 -14.83 3.31
C HIS A 116 -2.69 -13.64 2.39
N LYS A 117 -3.09 -12.42 2.76
CA LYS A 117 -2.78 -11.23 1.95
C LYS A 117 -1.29 -10.91 1.93
N ILE A 118 -0.60 -11.00 3.07
CA ILE A 118 0.85 -10.85 3.12
C ILE A 118 1.52 -11.91 2.24
N ALA A 119 1.11 -13.18 2.34
CA ALA A 119 1.65 -14.27 1.53
C ALA A 119 1.43 -14.06 0.03
N SER A 120 0.20 -13.71 -0.36
CA SER A 120 -0.17 -13.44 -1.76
C SER A 120 0.62 -12.26 -2.35
N MET A 121 0.79 -11.19 -1.56
CA MET A 121 1.59 -10.02 -1.91
C MET A 121 3.07 -10.37 -2.16
N TYR A 122 3.66 -11.24 -1.33
CA TYR A 122 5.03 -11.71 -1.52
C TYR A 122 5.21 -12.68 -2.70
N LEU A 123 4.14 -13.35 -3.13
CA LEU A 123 4.16 -14.21 -4.32
C LEU A 123 3.91 -13.46 -5.63
N GLU A 124 3.39 -12.24 -5.58
CA GLU A 124 3.12 -11.43 -6.77
C GLU A 124 4.32 -11.28 -7.71
N PRO A 125 5.56 -11.01 -7.22
CA PRO A 125 6.73 -10.95 -8.09
C PRO A 125 7.04 -12.28 -8.80
N LEU A 126 6.75 -13.42 -8.17
CA LEU A 126 6.96 -14.75 -8.78
C LEU A 126 5.91 -15.02 -9.86
N LYS A 127 4.65 -14.71 -9.58
CA LYS A 127 3.54 -14.84 -10.55
C LYS A 127 3.73 -13.96 -11.78
N GLN A 128 4.48 -12.87 -11.66
CA GLN A 128 4.89 -12.00 -12.77
C GLN A 128 6.23 -12.40 -13.41
N GLY A 129 6.92 -13.43 -12.89
CA GLY A 129 8.19 -13.90 -13.42
C GLY A 129 9.36 -12.93 -13.21
N LEU A 130 9.27 -12.04 -12.21
CA LEU A 130 10.31 -11.05 -11.90
C LEU A 130 11.48 -11.67 -11.13
N CYS A 131 11.23 -12.76 -10.40
CA CYS A 131 12.24 -13.49 -9.66
C CYS A 131 11.89 -14.99 -9.58
N THR A 132 12.84 -15.82 -9.17
CA THR A 132 12.66 -17.27 -9.03
C THR A 132 12.30 -17.70 -7.60
N ALA A 133 12.41 -16.80 -6.62
CA ALA A 133 12.13 -17.09 -5.22
C ALA A 133 11.81 -15.80 -4.45
N VAL A 134 10.92 -15.87 -3.47
CA VAL A 134 10.43 -14.70 -2.71
C VAL A 134 11.57 -13.88 -2.10
N HIS A 135 12.55 -14.55 -1.51
CA HIS A 135 13.71 -13.92 -0.85
C HIS A 135 14.69 -13.25 -1.83
N ARG A 136 14.58 -13.51 -3.14
CA ARG A 136 15.45 -12.90 -4.16
C ARG A 136 14.92 -11.58 -4.67
N TYR A 137 13.64 -11.28 -4.43
CA TYR A 137 13.03 -10.04 -4.87
C TYR A 137 13.30 -8.92 -3.88
N GLY A 138 14.12 -7.95 -4.26
CA GLY A 138 14.58 -6.85 -3.43
C GLY A 138 13.56 -5.73 -3.23
N PHE A 139 12.49 -5.67 -4.04
CA PHE A 139 11.50 -4.59 -3.99
C PHE A 139 10.25 -4.92 -3.17
N ASN A 140 10.41 -5.73 -2.13
CA ASN A 140 9.35 -6.06 -1.17
C ASN A 140 9.86 -5.99 0.27
N SER A 141 8.97 -6.20 1.23
CA SER A 141 9.31 -6.18 2.65
C SER A 141 9.70 -7.54 3.24
N TYR A 142 9.88 -8.59 2.42
CA TYR A 142 10.15 -9.95 2.91
C TYR A 142 11.45 -10.03 3.73
N LYS A 143 12.47 -9.26 3.34
CA LYS A 143 13.73 -9.15 4.09
C LYS A 143 13.53 -8.65 5.53
N TYR A 144 12.58 -7.73 5.76
CA TYR A 144 12.28 -7.24 7.10
C TYR A 144 11.59 -8.35 7.92
N LEU A 145 10.67 -9.11 7.32
CA LEU A 145 10.06 -10.26 8.00
C LEU A 145 11.12 -11.28 8.48
N GLN A 146 12.17 -11.52 7.69
CA GLN A 146 13.25 -12.43 8.08
C GLN A 146 14.08 -11.88 9.25
N GLN A 147 14.31 -10.57 9.26
CA GLN A 147 15.09 -9.88 10.28
C GLN A 147 14.36 -9.78 11.62
N VAL A 148 13.02 -9.81 11.66
CA VAL A 148 12.24 -9.71 12.90
C VAL A 148 12.62 -10.80 13.90
N LEU A 149 12.85 -12.02 13.41
CA LEU A 149 13.26 -13.14 14.25
C LEU A 149 14.61 -12.92 14.96
N SER A 150 15.48 -12.09 14.39
CA SER A 150 16.83 -11.84 14.91
C SER A 150 16.98 -10.50 15.64
N LEU A 151 16.22 -9.47 15.24
CA LEU A 151 16.44 -8.08 15.65
C LEU A 151 15.29 -7.49 16.49
N GLY A 152 14.14 -8.17 16.56
CA GLY A 152 12.96 -7.70 17.30
C GLY A 152 11.82 -7.22 16.39
N GLU A 153 10.80 -6.61 17.00
CA GLU A 153 9.50 -6.32 16.37
C GLU A 153 9.55 -5.18 15.33
N GLU A 154 10.49 -4.25 15.49
CA GLU A 154 10.67 -3.07 14.64
C GLU A 154 12.03 -3.08 13.95
N ILE A 155 12.01 -2.87 12.64
CA ILE A 155 13.23 -2.75 11.85
C ILE A 155 13.24 -1.41 11.15
N GLU A 156 14.21 -0.59 11.52
CA GLU A 156 14.47 0.67 10.85
C GLU A 156 15.56 0.50 9.78
N SER A 157 15.33 1.06 8.60
CA SER A 157 16.35 1.26 7.59
C SER A 157 16.49 2.74 7.26
N GLU A 158 17.73 3.22 7.23
CA GLU A 158 18.05 4.57 6.80
C GLU A 158 18.12 4.64 5.27
N HIS A 159 17.52 5.69 4.70
CA HIS A 159 17.49 6.00 3.27
C HIS A 159 17.81 7.47 3.03
N THR A 160 18.00 7.84 1.77
CA THR A 160 18.37 9.20 1.34
C THR A 160 17.16 10.13 1.30
N ASP A 161 17.18 11.29 1.95
CA ASP A 161 16.10 12.27 1.76
C ASP A 161 16.09 12.82 0.31
N VAL A 162 15.03 12.50 -0.42
CA VAL A 162 14.87 12.84 -1.83
C VAL A 162 14.34 14.26 -1.98
N VAL A 163 15.23 15.17 -2.41
CA VAL A 163 14.84 16.51 -2.85
C VAL A 163 14.44 16.47 -4.32
N ILE A 164 13.13 16.34 -4.60
CA ILE A 164 12.57 16.11 -5.95
C ILE A 164 13.08 17.12 -7.00
N ARG A 165 13.19 18.41 -6.66
CA ARG A 165 13.70 19.46 -7.57
C ARG A 165 15.14 19.21 -8.05
N LYS A 166 15.93 18.47 -7.27
CA LYS A 166 17.33 18.13 -7.56
C LYS A 166 17.48 16.77 -8.26
N LEU A 167 16.38 16.14 -8.68
CA LEU A 167 16.42 14.93 -9.50
C LEU A 167 16.55 15.31 -10.97
N ASN A 168 17.42 14.58 -11.67
CA ASN A 168 17.61 14.69 -13.11
C ASN A 168 16.66 13.73 -13.83
N GLN A 169 16.28 14.08 -15.06
CA GLN A 169 15.56 13.18 -15.95
C GLN A 169 16.43 11.94 -16.23
N ILE A 170 15.80 10.77 -16.31
CA ILE A 170 16.47 9.54 -16.74
C ILE A 170 16.35 9.45 -18.27
N PRO A 171 17.46 9.44 -19.03
CA PRO A 171 17.42 9.22 -20.47
C PRO A 171 16.81 7.86 -20.84
N GLU A 172 16.12 7.78 -21.98
CA GLU A 172 15.57 6.51 -22.47
C GLU A 172 16.67 5.48 -22.77
N ASN A 173 17.81 5.95 -23.28
CA ASN A 173 18.98 5.15 -23.64
C ASN A 173 20.12 5.31 -22.63
N ILE A 174 19.81 5.23 -21.33
CA ILE A 174 20.83 5.33 -20.28
C ILE A 174 21.74 4.09 -20.26
N SER A 175 23.06 4.32 -20.18
CA SER A 175 24.08 3.29 -19.98
C SER A 175 24.11 2.77 -18.52
N GLU A 176 24.77 1.64 -18.29
CA GLU A 176 24.91 1.09 -16.93
C GLU A 176 25.81 1.96 -16.05
N GLU A 177 26.82 2.60 -16.64
CA GLU A 177 27.72 3.55 -15.97
C GLU A 177 26.98 4.81 -15.51
N GLU A 178 26.14 5.37 -16.39
CA GLU A 178 25.28 6.50 -16.03
C GLU A 178 24.28 6.09 -14.94
N ALA A 179 23.64 4.92 -15.05
CA ALA A 179 22.71 4.44 -14.02
C ALA A 179 23.39 4.29 -12.65
N LYS A 180 24.63 3.78 -12.61
CA LYS A 180 25.46 3.75 -11.39
C LYS A 180 25.80 5.15 -10.89
N HIS A 181 26.04 6.11 -11.78
CA HIS A 181 26.26 7.51 -11.40
C HIS A 181 25.02 8.12 -10.73
N PHE A 182 23.81 7.87 -11.24
CA PHE A 182 22.57 8.30 -10.58
C PHE A 182 22.45 7.80 -9.14
N LEU A 183 22.77 6.52 -8.90
CA LEU A 183 22.78 5.94 -7.57
C LEU A 183 23.83 6.60 -6.67
N LYS A 184 25.08 6.71 -7.14
CA LYS A 184 26.16 7.37 -6.38
C LYS A 184 25.84 8.82 -6.00
N VAL A 185 25.20 9.58 -6.89
CA VAL A 185 24.78 10.96 -6.62
C VAL A 185 23.70 11.00 -5.54
N LEU A 186 22.79 10.03 -5.53
CA LEU A 186 21.78 9.90 -4.48
C LEU A 186 22.45 9.53 -3.14
N GLU A 187 23.27 8.49 -3.11
CA GLU A 187 23.98 8.03 -1.91
C GLU A 187 24.90 9.10 -1.30
N LYS A 188 25.57 9.91 -2.13
CA LYS A 188 26.40 11.02 -1.64
C LYS A 188 25.59 12.06 -0.85
N ARG A 189 24.29 12.21 -1.12
CA ARG A 189 23.43 13.11 -0.33
C ARG A 189 23.07 12.52 1.03
N ARG A 190 23.10 11.19 1.17
CA ARG A 190 22.82 10.48 2.43
C ARG A 190 23.85 10.75 3.51
N THR A 191 25.10 11.02 3.13
CA THR A 191 26.19 11.32 4.07
C THR A 191 26.05 12.70 4.73
N ASP A 192 25.24 13.59 4.16
CA ASP A 192 24.94 14.88 4.78
C ASP A 192 23.92 14.68 5.91
N LYS A 193 24.15 15.22 7.13
CA LYS A 193 23.27 14.99 8.30
C LYS A 193 21.78 15.32 8.08
N LYS A 194 21.46 16.21 7.12
CA LYS A 194 20.08 16.58 6.75
C LYS A 194 19.50 15.75 5.58
N GLY A 195 20.26 14.78 5.08
CA GLY A 195 19.94 13.99 3.89
C GLY A 195 19.48 12.57 4.19
N LYS A 196 19.02 12.28 5.41
CA LYS A 196 18.56 10.94 5.81
C LYS A 196 17.08 10.94 6.18
N VAL A 197 16.39 9.89 5.77
CA VAL A 197 15.04 9.55 6.18
C VAL A 197 15.01 8.12 6.69
N LYS A 198 14.20 7.84 7.71
CA LYS A 198 14.04 6.50 8.26
C LYS A 198 12.77 5.85 7.71
N LEU A 199 12.90 4.62 7.25
CA LEU A 199 11.78 3.74 6.96
C LEU A 199 11.67 2.74 8.10
N ALA A 200 10.55 2.75 8.81
CA ALA A 200 10.27 1.79 9.88
C ALA A 200 9.26 0.75 9.39
N VAL A 201 9.66 -0.52 9.40
CA VAL A 201 8.77 -1.64 9.06
C VAL A 201 8.57 -2.48 10.31
N ARG A 202 7.31 -2.76 10.65
CA ARG A 202 6.91 -3.58 11.80
C ARG A 202 6.09 -4.77 11.32
N PRO A 203 6.72 -5.84 10.81
CA PRO A 203 6.02 -6.90 10.08
C PRO A 203 4.88 -7.61 10.80
N LEU A 204 4.90 -7.57 12.13
CA LEU A 204 3.93 -8.25 12.99
C LEU A 204 3.06 -7.29 13.81
N ALA A 205 3.15 -5.98 13.59
CA ALA A 205 2.34 -4.97 14.28
C ALA A 205 0.83 -5.25 14.22
N TRP A 206 0.36 -5.80 13.10
CA TRP A 206 -1.03 -6.21 12.90
C TRP A 206 -1.54 -7.26 13.91
N LYS A 207 -0.66 -7.97 14.63
CA LYS A 207 -1.09 -8.98 15.62
C LYS A 207 -1.88 -8.35 16.76
N HIS A 208 -1.65 -7.08 17.06
CA HIS A 208 -2.37 -6.36 18.12
C HIS A 208 -3.79 -5.95 17.71
N CYS A 209 -4.18 -6.13 16.45
CA CYS A 209 -5.52 -5.83 15.95
C CYS A 209 -6.52 -6.96 16.21
N PHE A 210 -6.05 -8.16 16.58
CA PHE A 210 -6.90 -9.34 16.76
C PHE A 210 -6.63 -9.99 18.10
N LYS A 211 -7.70 -10.37 18.81
CA LYS A 211 -7.61 -10.98 20.14
C LYS A 211 -6.87 -12.33 20.09
N GLU A 212 -7.02 -13.04 18.99
CA GLU A 212 -6.46 -14.36 18.74
C GLU A 212 -4.94 -14.33 18.57
N THR A 213 -4.39 -13.24 18.04
CA THR A 213 -2.96 -13.13 17.72
C THR A 213 -2.18 -12.19 18.64
N GLN A 214 -2.85 -11.35 19.44
CA GLN A 214 -2.20 -10.39 20.34
C GLN A 214 -1.19 -11.05 21.30
N ASN A 215 -1.50 -12.26 21.78
CA ASN A 215 -0.64 -13.02 22.71
C ASN A 215 0.20 -14.11 22.02
N SER A 216 0.13 -14.20 20.68
CA SER A 216 0.92 -15.18 19.93
C SER A 216 2.38 -14.74 19.84
N SER A 217 3.30 -15.72 19.90
CA SER A 217 4.71 -15.43 19.67
C SER A 217 4.99 -15.09 18.21
N ASP A 218 5.98 -14.22 17.97
CA ASP A 218 6.39 -13.82 16.63
C ASP A 218 6.85 -15.02 15.78
N SER A 219 7.55 -15.95 16.42
CA SER A 219 8.01 -17.19 15.77
C SER A 219 6.84 -18.06 15.29
N HIS A 220 5.75 -18.13 16.06
CA HIS A 220 4.54 -18.84 15.68
C HIS A 220 3.86 -18.17 14.47
N LEU A 221 3.65 -16.86 14.52
CA LEU A 221 3.01 -16.12 13.42
C LEU A 221 3.83 -16.17 12.13
N ILE A 222 5.16 -16.07 12.23
CA ILE A 222 6.06 -16.22 11.08
C ILE A 222 6.02 -17.64 10.52
N SER A 223 5.88 -18.66 11.37
CA SER A 223 5.70 -20.04 10.92
C SER A 223 4.40 -20.22 10.13
N LEU A 224 3.28 -19.66 10.61
CA LEU A 224 2.02 -19.65 9.89
C LEU A 224 2.15 -18.96 8.53
N LEU A 225 2.78 -17.79 8.49
CA LEU A 225 3.00 -17.05 7.25
C LEU A 225 3.89 -17.81 6.26
N LYS A 226 4.97 -18.44 6.72
CA LYS A 226 5.83 -19.29 5.87
C LYS A 226 5.06 -20.50 5.33
N LYS A 227 4.19 -21.11 6.14
CA LYS A 227 3.32 -22.21 5.71
C LYS A 227 2.37 -21.74 4.61
N GLU A 228 1.72 -20.59 4.80
CA GLU A 228 0.81 -20.02 3.81
C GLU A 228 1.51 -19.67 2.49
N ILE A 229 2.70 -19.05 2.54
CA ILE A 229 3.50 -18.79 1.34
C ILE A 229 3.78 -20.08 0.57
N LYS A 230 4.15 -21.16 1.27
CA LYS A 230 4.41 -22.47 0.62
C LYS A 230 3.14 -23.06 0.00
N THR A 231 2.00 -22.96 0.68
CA THR A 231 0.71 -23.43 0.16
C THR A 231 0.35 -22.69 -1.12
N LEU A 232 0.31 -21.36 -1.08
CA LEU A 232 -0.02 -20.53 -2.24
C LEU A 232 1.00 -20.69 -3.37
N GLN A 233 2.28 -20.90 -3.06
CA GLN A 233 3.30 -21.16 -4.08
C GLN A 233 3.01 -22.45 -4.85
N LYS A 234 2.59 -23.52 -4.17
CA LYS A 234 2.18 -24.79 -4.81
C LYS A 234 0.92 -24.62 -5.65
N GLU A 235 -0.08 -23.92 -5.13
CA GLU A 235 -1.32 -23.64 -5.86
C GLU A 235 -1.09 -22.84 -7.16
N ASN A 236 -0.04 -22.02 -7.20
CA ASN A 236 0.30 -21.17 -8.34
C ASN A 236 1.54 -21.68 -9.11
N GLU A 237 1.99 -22.91 -8.88
CA GLU A 237 3.26 -23.43 -9.41
C GLU A 237 3.35 -23.32 -10.94
N VAL A 238 2.33 -23.83 -11.65
CA VAL A 238 2.26 -23.76 -13.11
C VAL A 238 2.32 -22.33 -13.63
N GLN A 239 1.59 -21.40 -13.00
CA GLN A 239 1.61 -19.98 -13.38
C GLN A 239 3.00 -19.37 -13.17
N ILE A 240 3.63 -19.64 -12.03
CA ILE A 240 4.96 -19.12 -11.68
C ILE A 240 6.00 -19.66 -12.67
N GLU A 241 5.99 -20.96 -12.97
CA GLU A 241 6.91 -21.57 -13.92
C GLU A 241 6.80 -20.97 -15.32
N GLN A 242 5.56 -20.80 -15.81
CA GLN A 242 5.30 -20.15 -17.09
C GLN A 242 5.81 -18.71 -17.12
N ALA A 243 5.51 -17.93 -16.07
CA ALA A 243 5.94 -16.54 -15.97
C ALA A 243 7.48 -16.42 -15.92
N VAL A 244 8.13 -17.27 -15.13
CA VAL A 244 9.60 -17.37 -15.04
C VAL A 244 10.21 -17.73 -16.39
N ARG A 245 9.63 -18.69 -17.12
CA ARG A 245 10.13 -19.09 -18.44
C ARG A 245 10.05 -17.94 -19.44
N VAL A 246 8.93 -17.20 -19.48
CA VAL A 246 8.72 -16.06 -20.37
C VAL A 246 9.64 -14.89 -20.03
N ASN A 247 9.83 -14.61 -18.73
CA ASN A 247 10.54 -13.42 -18.27
C ASN A 247 11.98 -13.67 -17.82
N LYS A 248 12.55 -14.86 -18.08
CA LYS A 248 13.91 -15.25 -17.64
C LYS A 248 14.99 -14.21 -17.93
N HIS A 249 14.91 -13.53 -19.08
CA HIS A 249 15.89 -12.51 -19.49
C HIS A 249 15.60 -11.11 -18.93
N ASN A 250 14.42 -10.88 -18.35
CA ASN A 250 13.96 -9.58 -17.86
C ASN A 250 13.96 -9.47 -16.32
N MET A 251 14.41 -10.50 -15.59
CA MET A 251 14.42 -10.52 -14.12
C MET A 251 15.32 -9.44 -13.48
N LYS A 252 16.29 -8.90 -14.22
CA LYS A 252 17.14 -7.79 -13.80
C LYS A 252 16.90 -6.59 -14.70
N PRO A 253 15.83 -5.80 -14.47
CA PRO A 253 15.49 -4.70 -15.35
C PRO A 253 16.56 -3.61 -15.30
N ARG A 254 17.00 -3.14 -16.48
CA ARG A 254 17.81 -1.92 -16.60
C ARG A 254 17.01 -0.69 -16.17
N LEU A 255 17.68 0.37 -15.72
CA LEU A 255 17.03 1.62 -15.31
C LEU A 255 16.16 2.23 -16.43
N SER A 256 16.56 2.09 -17.70
CA SER A 256 15.74 2.52 -18.86
C SER A 256 14.37 1.83 -18.93
N SER A 257 14.20 0.68 -18.28
CA SER A 257 12.92 -0.06 -18.28
C SER A 257 11.77 0.75 -17.67
N ILE A 258 12.03 1.80 -16.90
CA ILE A 258 10.99 2.70 -16.40
C ILE A 258 10.15 3.33 -17.52
N HIS A 259 10.75 3.51 -18.70
CA HIS A 259 10.09 4.11 -19.86
C HIS A 259 9.19 3.12 -20.59
N LYS A 260 9.38 1.80 -20.38
CA LYS A 260 8.53 0.77 -20.98
C LYS A 260 7.08 1.01 -20.58
N THR A 261 6.19 1.05 -21.56
CA THR A 261 4.76 1.20 -21.35
C THR A 261 4.07 -0.15 -21.34
N TYR A 262 2.88 -0.20 -20.77
CA TYR A 262 2.03 -1.38 -20.79
C TYR A 262 0.57 -0.94 -20.90
N VAL A 263 -0.29 -1.85 -21.36
CA VAL A 263 -1.74 -1.59 -21.39
C VAL A 263 -2.29 -1.92 -20.00
N ALA A 264 -2.62 -0.88 -19.24
CA ALA A 264 -3.26 -1.07 -17.95
C ALA A 264 -4.64 -1.74 -18.13
N PRO A 265 -4.98 -2.74 -17.31
CA PRO A 265 -6.30 -3.36 -17.38
C PRO A 265 -7.38 -2.31 -17.12
N LYS A 266 -8.51 -2.41 -17.83
CA LYS A 266 -9.65 -1.53 -17.59
C LYS A 266 -10.06 -1.60 -16.13
N TRP A 267 -10.30 -0.44 -15.53
CA TRP A 267 -10.80 -0.36 -14.18
C TRP A 267 -12.11 -1.14 -14.06
N LYS A 268 -12.18 -2.02 -13.06
CA LYS A 268 -13.39 -2.74 -12.70
C LYS A 268 -13.85 -2.24 -11.33
N ARG A 269 -15.16 -2.03 -11.17
CA ARG A 269 -15.75 -1.71 -9.88
C ARG A 269 -15.35 -2.78 -8.89
N LYS A 270 -14.62 -2.38 -7.86
CA LYS A 270 -14.04 -3.32 -6.92
C LYS A 270 -15.11 -3.79 -5.94
N GLY A 271 -14.98 -5.04 -5.52
CA GLY A 271 -15.88 -5.70 -4.59
C GLY A 271 -15.91 -5.01 -3.22
N PRO A 272 -16.42 -5.69 -2.19
CA PRO A 272 -16.69 -5.05 -0.90
C PRO A 272 -15.46 -4.41 -0.24
N TYR A 273 -15.72 -3.43 0.64
CA TYR A 273 -14.72 -2.73 1.47
C TYR A 273 -13.97 -3.66 2.43
N PHE A 274 -14.55 -4.82 2.72
CA PHE A 274 -13.96 -5.83 3.59
C PHE A 274 -13.40 -6.98 2.75
N TYR A 275 -12.33 -7.58 3.22
CA TYR A 275 -11.79 -8.81 2.67
C TYR A 275 -11.71 -9.87 3.78
N CYS A 276 -12.32 -11.02 3.50
CA CYS A 276 -12.27 -12.23 4.30
C CYS A 276 -11.96 -13.41 3.38
N ILE A 277 -11.11 -14.32 3.85
CA ILE A 277 -10.92 -15.63 3.20
C ILE A 277 -12.20 -16.46 3.34
N ASP A 278 -12.75 -16.52 4.56
CA ASP A 278 -13.97 -17.26 4.83
C ASP A 278 -15.20 -16.54 4.27
N LYS A 279 -15.89 -17.21 3.35
CA LYS A 279 -17.07 -16.67 2.66
C LYS A 279 -18.28 -16.54 3.57
N GLU A 280 -18.39 -17.35 4.62
CA GLU A 280 -19.48 -17.21 5.58
C GLU A 280 -19.29 -15.98 6.45
N SER A 281 -18.07 -15.76 6.95
CA SER A 281 -17.68 -14.54 7.66
C SER A 281 -17.82 -13.30 6.78
N GLU A 282 -17.39 -13.36 5.52
CA GLU A 282 -17.60 -12.28 4.55
C GLU A 282 -19.10 -11.93 4.45
N LYS A 283 -19.96 -12.93 4.22
CA LYS A 283 -21.42 -12.72 4.11
C LYS A 283 -21.99 -12.07 5.38
N ARG A 284 -21.57 -12.52 6.57
CA ARG A 284 -22.00 -11.95 7.86
C ARG A 284 -21.60 -10.48 7.98
N ILE A 285 -20.34 -10.15 7.70
CA ILE A 285 -19.82 -8.78 7.76
C ILE A 285 -20.54 -7.89 6.74
N LEU A 286 -20.77 -8.38 5.52
CA LEU A 286 -21.48 -7.63 4.49
C LEU A 286 -22.95 -7.39 4.85
N LYS A 287 -23.59 -8.34 5.53
CA LYS A 287 -24.94 -8.16 6.06
C LYS A 287 -24.94 -7.09 7.14
N SER A 288 -24.08 -7.20 8.16
CA SER A 288 -23.95 -6.18 9.21
C SER A 288 -23.64 -4.80 8.65
N TYR A 289 -22.75 -4.72 7.67
CA TYR A 289 -22.42 -3.47 6.98
C TYR A 289 -23.60 -2.92 6.14
N ALA A 290 -24.38 -3.79 5.50
CA ALA A 290 -25.59 -3.37 4.80
C ALA A 290 -26.62 -2.78 5.76
N ASP A 291 -26.77 -3.36 6.95
CA ASP A 291 -27.66 -2.84 7.99
C ASP A 291 -27.14 -1.52 8.57
N TYR A 292 -25.84 -1.42 8.85
CA TYR A 292 -25.18 -0.17 9.24
C TYR A 292 -25.38 0.97 8.23
N ARG A 293 -25.32 0.68 6.93
CA ARG A 293 -25.61 1.69 5.89
C ARG A 293 -27.05 2.17 5.93
N LYS A 294 -28.01 1.30 6.26
CA LYS A 294 -29.42 1.70 6.43
C LYS A 294 -29.57 2.62 7.64
N GLU A 295 -28.90 2.32 8.74
CA GLU A 295 -28.88 3.19 9.93
C GLU A 295 -28.29 4.56 9.61
N CYS A 296 -27.17 4.62 8.90
CA CYS A 296 -26.57 5.88 8.45
C CYS A 296 -27.49 6.67 7.52
N ALA A 297 -28.19 5.99 6.60
CA ALA A 297 -29.16 6.63 5.71
C ALA A 297 -30.36 7.17 6.48
N PHE A 298 -30.89 6.40 7.44
CA PHE A 298 -31.97 6.83 8.32
C PHE A 298 -31.56 8.04 9.17
N ALA A 299 -30.37 8.03 9.76
CA ALA A 299 -29.82 9.15 10.51
C ALA A 299 -29.70 10.42 9.64
N TYR A 300 -29.28 10.29 8.39
CA TYR A 300 -29.23 11.41 7.45
C TYR A 300 -30.62 11.97 7.15
N GLU A 301 -31.59 11.11 6.86
CA GLU A 301 -32.97 11.53 6.62
C GLU A 301 -33.60 12.20 7.84
N LEU A 302 -33.31 11.70 9.04
CA LEU A 302 -33.75 12.32 10.29
C LEU A 302 -33.11 13.70 10.47
N TRP A 303 -31.79 13.81 10.27
CA TRP A 303 -31.06 15.07 10.39
C TRP A 303 -31.61 16.16 9.46
N LYS A 304 -31.92 15.80 8.20
CA LYS A 304 -32.54 16.74 7.24
C LYS A 304 -33.90 17.26 7.69
N LYS A 305 -34.66 16.49 8.46
CA LYS A 305 -36.03 16.86 8.89
C LYS A 305 -36.06 17.59 10.22
N THR A 306 -35.23 17.18 11.18
CA THR A 306 -35.31 17.62 12.57
C THR A 306 -34.16 18.53 12.98
N GLY A 307 -33.08 18.58 12.20
CA GLY A 307 -31.82 19.22 12.60
C GLY A 307 -31.03 18.44 13.65
N PHE A 308 -31.54 17.30 14.14
CA PHE A 308 -30.88 16.49 15.15
C PHE A 308 -29.87 15.51 14.52
N LEU A 309 -28.62 15.57 14.98
CA LEU A 309 -27.53 14.75 14.47
C LEU A 309 -27.32 13.52 15.36
N CYS A 310 -27.69 12.33 14.88
CA CYS A 310 -27.48 11.07 15.59
C CYS A 310 -27.07 9.95 14.64
N TYR A 311 -25.80 9.95 14.23
CA TYR A 311 -25.24 8.89 13.40
C TYR A 311 -24.73 7.72 14.25
N PRO A 312 -24.78 6.48 13.72
CA PRO A 312 -24.17 5.35 14.40
C PRO A 312 -22.63 5.55 14.52
N PRO A 313 -21.98 5.00 15.57
CA PRO A 313 -20.54 5.11 15.75
C PRO A 313 -19.74 4.69 14.50
N GLY A 314 -18.61 5.37 14.25
CA GLY A 314 -17.73 5.10 13.10
C GLY A 314 -18.21 5.68 11.76
N ALA A 315 -19.35 6.37 11.72
CA ALA A 315 -19.92 6.90 10.49
C ALA A 315 -19.21 8.20 10.09
N PHE A 316 -19.01 8.40 8.79
CA PHE A 316 -18.63 9.72 8.28
C PHE A 316 -19.85 10.65 8.34
N ILE A 317 -19.78 11.65 9.21
CA ILE A 317 -20.80 12.68 9.34
C ILE A 317 -20.65 13.66 8.16
N PRO A 318 -21.68 13.85 7.31
CA PRO A 318 -21.62 14.83 6.22
C PRO A 318 -21.40 16.25 6.77
N THR A 319 -20.84 17.15 5.95
CA THR A 319 -20.57 18.56 6.33
C THR A 319 -21.81 19.42 6.59
N GLY A 320 -23.02 18.86 6.44
CA GLY A 320 -24.29 19.54 6.68
C GLY A 320 -25.43 18.81 5.95
N PRO A 321 -26.69 18.97 6.39
CA PRO A 321 -27.82 18.60 5.56
C PRO A 321 -27.90 19.58 4.36
N PRO A 322 -28.53 19.21 3.23
CA PRO A 322 -28.65 20.09 2.07
C PRO A 322 -29.24 21.45 2.49
N LYS A 323 -28.67 22.55 1.98
CA LYS A 323 -29.03 23.94 2.37
C LYS A 323 -30.52 24.25 2.32
N GLU A 324 -31.30 23.50 1.53
CA GLU A 324 -32.75 23.61 1.38
C GLU A 324 -33.54 23.29 2.66
N SER A 325 -32.92 22.64 3.67
CA SER A 325 -33.55 22.29 4.95
C SER A 325 -33.37 23.33 6.07
N PHE A 326 -32.62 24.40 5.83
CA PHE A 326 -32.52 25.53 6.76
C PHE A 326 -33.49 26.63 6.32
N SER A 327 -34.71 26.59 6.85
CA SER A 327 -35.55 27.78 6.90
C SER A 327 -34.81 28.86 7.70
N LEU A 328 -34.41 29.91 6.97
CA LEU A 328 -34.04 31.27 7.42
C LEU A 328 -33.88 31.46 8.94
N GLY A 329 -32.64 31.68 9.39
CA GLY A 329 -32.45 32.66 10.48
C GLY A 329 -31.50 32.35 11.63
N LYS A 330 -30.73 31.24 11.64
CA LYS A 330 -29.67 31.10 12.65
C LYS A 330 -28.32 30.76 12.01
N PRO A 331 -27.31 31.64 12.12
CA PRO A 331 -25.96 31.33 11.67
C PRO A 331 -25.37 30.23 12.56
N PHE A 332 -24.63 29.32 11.92
CA PHE A 332 -23.95 28.20 12.57
C PHE A 332 -22.56 28.66 13.00
N TRP A 333 -22.42 29.09 14.26
CA TRP A 333 -21.17 29.07 15.03
C TRP A 333 -21.48 28.61 16.44
#